data_AF-A0A7S4VZK6-F1
#
_entry.id   AF-A0A7S4VZK6-F1
#
_cell.length_a   1.000
_cell.length_b   1.000
_cell.length_c   1.000
_cell.angle_alpha   90.00
_cell.angle_beta   90.00
_cell.angle_gamma   90.00
#
_symmetry.space_group_name_H-M   'P 1'
#
loop_
_entity.id
_entity.type
_entity.pdbx_description
1 polymer ?
#
loop_
_entity_poly.entity_id
_entity_poly.type
_entity_poly.pdbx_seq_one_letter_code
_entity_poly.pdbx_strand_id
1 'polypeptide(L)'
;AGAPGAGPAPREVECSRVEVELGDQGCLVRRRAACAEALLRDVRGSSFTGYVEYRQHLCPFAHHLPALGLPVHSFGILEIDRGAWHLCVESVGAGVGLTLGRGSAAGSYMTAFDVRGAERPRGPARPALVHLRCGLGPGAGLPRVRVAALERWLA
;
A
#
# COMPACT_ATOMS: atom_id res chain seq x y z
N ALA A 1 19.20 -18.01 -32.39
CA ALA A 1 19.23 -18.05 -30.92
C ALA A 1 18.97 -16.62 -30.42
N GLY A 2 17.76 -16.35 -29.92
CA GLY A 2 17.41 -15.04 -29.35
C GLY A 2 17.84 -15.00 -27.89
N ALA A 3 18.57 -13.95 -27.50
CA ALA A 3 18.87 -13.69 -26.10
C ALA A 3 17.58 -13.38 -25.34
N PRO A 4 17.37 -13.88 -24.11
CA PRO A 4 16.27 -13.44 -23.28
C PRO A 4 16.46 -11.94 -22.99
N GLY A 5 15.48 -11.14 -23.41
CA GLY A 5 15.49 -9.70 -23.23
C GLY A 5 15.65 -9.38 -21.75
N ALA A 6 16.67 -8.59 -21.41
CA ALA A 6 16.82 -8.00 -20.09
C ALA A 6 15.54 -7.22 -19.78
N GLY A 7 14.77 -7.71 -18.82
CA GLY A 7 13.66 -6.94 -18.25
C GLY A 7 14.17 -5.58 -17.75
N PRO A 8 13.30 -4.55 -17.70
CA PRO A 8 13.69 -3.27 -17.14
C PRO A 8 14.31 -3.47 -15.74
N ALA A 9 15.41 -2.78 -15.46
CA ALA A 9 16.08 -2.84 -14.16
C ALA A 9 15.05 -2.67 -13.05
N PRO A 10 15.05 -3.53 -12.01
CA PRO A 10 14.12 -3.38 -10.89
C PRO A 10 14.27 -1.98 -10.33
N ARG A 11 13.16 -1.24 -10.31
CA ARG A 11 13.10 0.11 -9.77
C ARG A 11 13.33 0.06 -8.27
N GLU A 12 13.99 1.09 -7.73
CA GLU A 12 14.27 1.21 -6.30
C GLU A 12 12.96 1.14 -5.49
N VAL A 13 12.89 0.23 -4.51
CA VAL A 13 11.71 0.03 -3.66
C VAL A 13 12.00 0.66 -2.28
N GLU A 14 11.32 1.76 -1.95
CA GLU A 14 11.40 2.40 -0.64
C GLU A 14 10.53 1.63 0.36
N CYS A 15 11.10 1.00 1.37
CA CYS A 15 10.34 0.19 2.32
C CYS A 15 10.39 0.78 3.74
N SER A 16 9.23 0.88 4.38
CA SER A 16 9.08 1.45 5.70
C SER A 16 8.16 0.59 6.58
N ARG A 17 8.52 0.47 7.86
CA ARG A 17 7.70 -0.16 8.89
C ARG A 17 7.12 0.92 9.77
N VAL A 18 5.82 0.84 10.04
CA VAL A 18 5.10 1.75 10.91
C VAL A 18 4.38 0.96 11.99
N GLU A 19 4.86 1.06 13.22
CA GLU A 19 4.14 0.52 14.37
C GLU A 19 3.23 1.59 14.94
N VAL A 20 1.96 1.24 15.11
CA VAL A 20 0.95 2.14 15.62
C VAL A 20 0.40 1.56 16.92
N GLU A 21 0.71 2.22 18.02
CA GLU A 21 0.22 1.86 19.36
C GLU A 21 -0.87 2.84 19.78
N LEU A 22 -2.02 2.32 20.19
CA LEU A 22 -3.08 3.11 20.81
C LEU A 22 -2.75 3.25 22.30
N GLY A 23 -2.39 4.46 22.73
CA GLY A 23 -2.22 4.80 24.14
C GLY A 23 -3.35 5.70 24.64
N ASP A 24 -3.43 5.87 25.97
CA ASP A 24 -4.45 6.67 26.64
C ASP A 24 -4.41 8.17 26.28
N GLN A 25 -3.32 8.64 25.65
CA GLN A 25 -3.12 10.02 25.21
C GLN A 25 -3.06 10.19 23.67
N GLY A 26 -3.40 9.14 22.92
CA GLY A 26 -3.43 9.17 21.46
C GLY A 26 -2.61 8.07 20.80
N CYS A 27 -2.35 8.25 19.51
CA CYS A 27 -1.75 7.27 18.63
C CYS A 27 -0.23 7.49 18.54
N LEU A 28 0.57 6.60 19.13
CA LEU A 28 2.04 6.64 18.98
C LEU A 28 2.42 5.93 17.68
N VAL A 29 3.12 6.65 16.79
CA VAL A 29 3.58 6.13 15.49
C VAL A 29 5.10 6.03 15.49
N ARG A 30 5.64 4.83 15.25
CA ARG A 30 7.09 4.60 15.14
C ARG A 30 7.45 4.14 13.73
N ARG A 31 8.23 4.95 13.00
CA ARG A 31 8.67 4.65 11.63
C ARG A 31 10.12 4.19 11.59
N ARG A 32 10.42 3.17 10.78
CA ARG A 32 11.78 2.69 10.47
C ARG A 32 11.93 2.41 8.99
N ALA A 33 13.08 2.77 8.41
CA ALA A 33 13.47 2.31 7.08
C ALA A 33 13.93 0.85 7.16
N ALA A 34 13.39 -0.01 6.31
CA ALA A 34 13.75 -1.44 6.23
C ALA A 34 13.78 -1.86 4.75
N CYS A 35 14.40 -2.99 4.41
CA CYS A 35 14.17 -3.58 3.09
C CYS A 35 12.81 -4.30 3.04
N ALA A 36 12.28 -4.52 1.84
CA ALA A 36 10.96 -5.14 1.62
C ALA A 36 10.84 -6.52 2.29
N GLU A 37 11.86 -7.36 2.14
CA GLU A 37 11.89 -8.70 2.74
C GLU A 37 11.91 -8.65 4.28
N ALA A 38 12.73 -7.77 4.85
CA ALA A 38 12.79 -7.60 6.30
C ALA A 38 11.49 -7.01 6.85
N LEU A 39 10.82 -6.17 6.07
CA LEU A 39 9.53 -5.57 6.41
C LEU A 39 8.44 -6.64 6.54
N LEU A 40 8.38 -7.58 5.58
CA LEU A 40 7.34 -8.61 5.52
C LEU A 40 7.57 -9.81 6.45
N ARG A 41 8.72 -9.88 7.12
CA ARG A 41 9.11 -11.00 7.99
C ARG A 41 8.04 -11.40 8.99
N ASP A 42 7.43 -10.42 9.66
CA ASP A 42 6.48 -10.64 10.76
C ASP A 42 5.10 -11.12 10.27
N VAL A 43 4.81 -10.93 8.98
CA VAL A 43 3.53 -11.25 8.35
C VAL A 43 3.67 -12.33 7.27
N ARG A 44 4.85 -12.94 7.12
CA ARG A 44 5.14 -13.89 6.03
C ARG A 44 4.19 -15.09 5.98
N GLY A 45 3.78 -15.58 7.15
CA GLY A 45 2.82 -16.69 7.31
C GLY A 45 1.35 -16.28 7.14
N SER A 46 1.07 -14.98 7.12
CA SER A 46 -0.27 -14.42 7.07
C SER A 46 -0.87 -14.43 5.67
N SER A 47 -2.17 -14.16 5.59
CA SER A 47 -2.91 -14.08 4.32
C SER A 47 -3.55 -12.72 4.11
N PHE A 48 -3.61 -12.30 2.85
CA PHE A 48 -4.41 -11.14 2.46
C PHE A 48 -5.90 -11.49 2.55
N THR A 49 -6.67 -10.56 3.11
CA THR A 49 -8.10 -10.73 3.43
C THR A 49 -8.98 -9.65 2.81
N GLY A 50 -8.37 -8.54 2.41
CA GLY A 50 -9.04 -7.50 1.66
C GLY A 50 -8.03 -6.54 1.06
N TYR A 51 -8.50 -5.71 0.14
CA TYR A 51 -7.74 -4.57 -0.34
C TYR A 51 -8.67 -3.39 -0.64
N VAL A 52 -8.10 -2.20 -0.54
CA VAL A 52 -8.74 -0.93 -0.92
C VAL A 52 -7.73 -0.15 -1.76
N GLU A 53 -8.14 0.28 -2.96
CA GLU A 53 -7.36 1.16 -3.80
C GLU A 53 -7.80 2.62 -3.59
N TYR A 54 -6.83 3.52 -3.54
CA TYR A 54 -7.02 4.95 -3.42
C TYR A 54 -6.39 5.63 -4.63
N ARG A 55 -7.16 6.48 -5.31
CA ARG A 55 -6.65 7.31 -6.42
C ARG A 55 -6.83 8.78 -6.11
N GLN A 56 -5.72 9.51 -6.01
CA GLN A 56 -5.73 10.95 -5.86
C GLN A 56 -5.69 11.61 -7.23
N HIS A 57 -6.68 12.46 -7.46
CA HIS A 57 -6.74 13.32 -8.62
C HIS A 57 -6.64 14.77 -8.16
N LEU A 58 -5.85 15.57 -8.87
CA LEU A 58 -5.83 17.03 -8.67
C LEU A 58 -7.17 17.68 -9.06
N CYS A 59 -7.95 17.01 -9.94
CA CYS A 59 -9.29 17.43 -10.36
C CYS A 59 -10.30 16.30 -10.12
N PRO A 60 -11.44 16.57 -9.45
CA PRO A 60 -12.41 15.54 -9.06
C PRO A 60 -13.04 14.76 -10.22
N PHE A 61 -12.93 15.24 -11.47
CA PHE A 61 -13.46 14.58 -12.67
C PHE A 61 -12.39 13.94 -13.58
N ALA A 62 -11.11 14.00 -13.20
CA ALA A 62 -10.01 13.52 -14.03
C ALA A 62 -10.07 12.00 -14.29
N HIS A 63 -10.81 11.25 -13.49
CA HIS A 63 -11.05 9.81 -13.67
C HIS A 63 -11.82 9.47 -14.95
N HIS A 64 -12.53 10.44 -15.55
CA HIS A 64 -13.21 10.28 -16.85
C HIS A 64 -12.35 10.74 -18.04
N LEU A 65 -11.17 11.30 -17.80
CA LEU A 65 -10.33 11.91 -18.83
C LEU A 65 -8.92 11.30 -18.83
N PRO A 66 -8.77 9.99 -19.14
CA PRO A 66 -7.47 9.31 -19.19
C PRO A 66 -6.49 9.93 -20.21
N ALA A 67 -6.97 10.75 -21.15
CA ALA A 67 -6.19 11.38 -22.20
C ALA A 67 -5.27 12.53 -21.73
N LEU A 68 -5.46 13.07 -20.52
CA LEU A 68 -4.75 14.28 -20.08
C LEU A 68 -3.36 14.03 -19.47
N GLY A 69 -2.93 12.77 -19.31
CA GLY A 69 -1.58 12.45 -18.84
C GLY A 69 -1.21 13.02 -17.46
N LEU A 70 -2.21 13.42 -16.66
CA LEU A 70 -1.99 14.00 -15.34
C LEU A 70 -1.48 12.93 -14.39
N PRO A 71 -0.46 13.22 -13.54
CA PRO A 71 0.04 12.27 -12.57
C PRO A 71 -1.08 11.95 -11.57
N VAL A 72 -1.63 10.74 -11.67
CA VAL A 72 -2.58 10.19 -10.69
C VAL A 72 -1.74 9.52 -9.61
N HIS A 73 -1.73 10.07 -8.40
CA HIS A 73 -1.12 9.39 -7.28
C HIS A 73 -2.07 8.28 -6.81
N SER A 74 -1.71 7.03 -7.04
CA SER A 74 -2.46 5.88 -6.53
C SER A 74 -1.68 5.12 -5.46
N PHE A 75 -2.41 4.60 -4.47
CA PHE A 75 -1.89 3.70 -3.47
C PHE A 75 -2.95 2.66 -3.09
N GLY A 76 -2.51 1.48 -2.68
CA GLY A 76 -3.38 0.41 -2.23
C GLY A 76 -3.07 0.04 -0.79
N ILE A 77 -4.10 -0.17 0.02
CA ILE A 77 -3.97 -0.74 1.36
C ILE A 77 -4.50 -2.17 1.32
N LEU A 78 -3.63 -3.11 1.64
CA LEU A 78 -3.93 -4.53 1.77
C LEU A 78 -4.19 -4.86 3.24
N GLU A 79 -5.32 -5.49 3.52
CA GLU A 79 -5.64 -6.04 4.84
C GLU A 79 -5.06 -7.45 4.98
N ILE A 80 -4.27 -7.67 6.02
CA ILE A 80 -3.65 -8.95 6.34
C ILE A 80 -4.30 -9.48 7.62
N ASP A 81 -4.67 -10.76 7.61
CA ASP A 81 -5.30 -11.46 8.74
C ASP A 81 -6.50 -10.69 9.34
N ARG A 82 -7.44 -10.28 8.48
CA ARG A 82 -8.67 -9.56 8.84
C ARG A 82 -8.41 -8.20 9.50
N GLY A 83 -7.38 -7.50 9.05
CA GLY A 83 -7.03 -6.15 9.52
C GLY A 83 -6.16 -6.13 10.78
N ALA A 84 -5.64 -7.29 11.21
CA ALA A 84 -4.60 -7.33 12.24
C ALA A 84 -3.35 -6.57 11.79
N TRP A 85 -3.06 -6.61 10.48
CA TRP A 85 -2.01 -5.85 9.83
C TRP A 85 -2.54 -5.19 8.55
N HIS A 86 -1.90 -4.08 8.18
CA HIS A 86 -2.16 -3.33 6.97
C HIS A 86 -0.84 -3.13 6.23
N LEU A 87 -0.84 -3.39 4.92
CA LEU A 87 0.28 -3.12 4.04
C LEU A 87 -0.15 -2.09 2.99
N CYS A 88 0.43 -0.90 3.06
CA CYS A 88 0.29 0.11 2.01
C CYS A 88 1.35 -0.12 0.93
N VAL A 89 0.92 -0.07 -0.32
CA VAL A 89 1.76 -0.11 -1.52
C VAL A 89 1.47 1.16 -2.31
N GLU A 90 2.48 1.96 -2.61
CA GLU A 90 2.29 3.21 -3.36
C GLU A 90 3.43 3.44 -4.35
N SER A 91 3.17 4.19 -5.43
CA SER A 91 4.25 4.57 -6.34
C SER A 91 4.97 5.82 -5.83
N VAL A 92 6.30 5.77 -5.82
CA VAL A 92 7.16 6.83 -5.29
C VAL A 92 8.24 7.17 -6.31
N GLY A 93 8.04 8.25 -7.06
CA GLY A 93 8.92 8.59 -8.18
C GLY A 93 8.95 7.46 -9.22
N ALA A 94 10.13 6.90 -9.50
CA ALA A 94 10.26 5.72 -10.36
C ALA A 94 9.98 4.40 -9.62
N GLY A 95 9.91 4.41 -8.29
CA GLY A 95 9.89 3.24 -7.42
C GLY A 95 8.54 2.88 -6.81
N VAL A 96 8.59 1.90 -5.90
CA VAL A 96 7.46 1.47 -5.07
C VAL A 96 7.77 1.70 -3.60
N GLY A 97 6.87 2.37 -2.90
CA GLY A 97 6.85 2.56 -1.46
C GLY A 97 6.05 1.45 -0.77
N LEU A 98 6.63 0.79 0.24
CA LEU A 98 5.90 -0.13 1.12
C LEU A 98 5.81 0.43 2.54
N THR A 99 4.62 0.40 3.13
CA THR A 99 4.42 0.67 4.55
C THR A 99 3.68 -0.48 5.20
N LEU A 100 4.29 -1.19 6.14
CA LEU A 100 3.59 -2.21 6.95
C LEU A 100 3.27 -1.64 8.32
N GLY A 101 2.03 -1.83 8.78
CA GLY A 101 1.65 -1.47 10.14
C GLY A 101 0.60 -2.36 10.75
N ARG A 102 0.51 -2.29 12.08
CA ARG A 102 -0.31 -3.18 12.89
C ARG A 102 -1.56 -2.48 13.41
N GLY A 103 -2.68 -3.21 13.45
CA GLY A 103 -3.95 -2.73 13.98
C GLY A 103 -4.70 -1.78 13.05
N SER A 104 -5.91 -1.39 13.47
CA SER A 104 -6.83 -0.54 12.70
C SER A 104 -6.32 0.89 12.51
N ALA A 105 -5.57 1.42 13.49
CA ALA A 105 -4.98 2.74 13.42
C ALA A 105 -3.94 2.86 12.29
N ALA A 106 -3.26 1.76 11.93
CA ALA A 106 -2.33 1.73 10.81
C ALA A 106 -3.03 2.01 9.47
N GLY A 107 -4.21 1.42 9.24
CA GLY A 107 -5.00 1.70 8.04
C GLY A 107 -5.34 3.19 7.94
N SER A 108 -5.83 3.80 9.03
CA SER A 108 -6.13 5.23 9.08
C SER A 108 -4.89 6.09 8.82
N TYR A 109 -3.74 5.76 9.41
CA TYR A 109 -2.48 6.44 9.15
C TYR A 109 -2.08 6.36 7.67
N MET A 110 -2.14 5.19 7.04
CA MET A 110 -1.75 4.99 5.64
C MET A 110 -2.66 5.74 4.64
N THR A 111 -3.92 6.00 5.01
CA THR A 111 -4.79 6.88 4.21
C THR A 111 -4.43 8.36 4.32
N ALA A 112 -3.79 8.75 5.42
CA ALA A 112 -3.46 10.13 5.73
C ALA A 112 -2.04 10.52 5.31
N PHE A 113 -1.09 9.60 5.41
CA PHE A 113 0.33 9.84 5.21
C PHE A 113 0.90 8.87 4.16
N ASP A 114 1.87 9.35 3.40
CA ASP A 114 2.63 8.52 2.45
C ASP A 114 3.73 7.70 3.15
N VAL A 115 4.41 6.86 2.37
CA VAL A 115 5.51 6.01 2.85
C VAL A 115 6.61 6.83 3.49
N ARG A 116 6.78 8.10 3.11
CA ARG A 116 7.78 9.05 3.62
C ARG A 116 7.32 9.74 4.90
N GLY A 117 6.05 9.57 5.28
CA GLY A 117 5.42 10.23 6.43
C GLY A 117 4.94 11.65 6.11
N ALA A 118 4.98 12.08 4.85
CA ALA A 118 4.38 13.34 4.45
C ALA A 118 2.85 13.18 4.41
N GLU A 119 2.14 14.21 4.86
CA GLU A 119 0.69 14.23 4.75
C GLU A 119 0.30 14.21 3.27
N ARG A 120 -0.55 13.26 2.92
CA ARG A 120 -1.06 13.12 1.57
C ARG A 120 -1.86 14.39 1.20
N PRO A 121 -1.73 14.93 -0.03
CA PRO A 121 -2.46 16.13 -0.43
C PRO A 121 -3.96 16.01 -0.17
N ARG A 122 -4.49 16.93 0.66
CA ARG A 122 -5.91 17.06 0.97
C ARG A 122 -6.41 18.37 0.39
N GLY A 123 -6.87 18.34 -0.86
CA GLY A 123 -7.53 19.51 -1.46
C GLY A 123 -8.92 19.75 -0.85
N PRO A 124 -9.49 20.96 -1.04
CA PRO A 124 -10.85 21.31 -0.59
C PRO A 124 -11.94 20.47 -1.28
N ALA A 125 -11.63 19.83 -2.41
CA ALA A 125 -12.52 18.93 -3.15
C ALA A 125 -12.13 17.45 -2.94
N ARG A 126 -12.34 16.91 -1.73
CA ARG A 126 -12.22 15.47 -1.45
C ARG A 126 -13.08 14.63 -2.43
N PRO A 127 -12.69 13.39 -2.79
CA PRO A 127 -11.72 12.56 -2.07
C PRO A 127 -10.61 11.98 -2.97
N ALA A 128 -9.56 11.41 -2.37
CA ALA A 128 -8.95 10.25 -3.01
C ALA A 128 -10.11 9.30 -3.34
N LEU A 129 -10.36 8.98 -4.60
CA LEU A 129 -11.40 8.01 -4.96
C LEU A 129 -11.06 6.73 -4.21
N VAL A 130 -11.83 6.45 -3.17
CA VAL A 130 -11.73 5.23 -2.39
C VAL A 130 -12.54 4.21 -3.17
N HIS A 131 -11.85 3.26 -3.77
CA HIS A 131 -12.53 2.12 -4.36
C HIS A 131 -13.19 1.30 -3.25
N LEU A 132 -14.32 0.66 -3.55
CA LEU A 132 -14.97 -0.22 -2.59
C LEU A 132 -13.98 -1.29 -2.12
N ARG A 133 -14.02 -1.59 -0.82
CA ARG A 133 -13.22 -2.67 -0.24
C ARG A 133 -13.58 -3.98 -0.93
N CYS A 134 -12.58 -4.62 -1.52
CA CYS A 134 -12.71 -5.93 -2.12
C CYS A 134 -12.25 -6.99 -1.13
N GLY A 135 -13.11 -7.97 -0.84
CA GLY A 135 -12.74 -9.14 -0.05
C GLY A 135 -11.80 -10.07 -0.81
N LEU A 136 -10.83 -10.66 -0.12
CA LEU A 136 -9.90 -11.63 -0.70
C LEU A 136 -9.97 -12.98 0.04
N GLY A 137 -9.57 -14.04 -0.66
CA GLY A 137 -9.51 -15.40 -0.13
C GLY A 137 -10.85 -16.15 -0.18
N PRO A 138 -10.90 -17.36 0.44
CA PRO A 138 -12.00 -18.30 0.22
C PRO A 138 -13.38 -17.78 0.61
N GLY A 139 -13.46 -16.91 1.63
CA GLY A 139 -14.72 -16.27 2.04
C GLY A 139 -15.29 -15.31 1.01
N ALA A 140 -14.49 -14.88 0.03
CA ALA A 140 -14.90 -14.08 -1.12
C ALA A 140 -14.97 -14.91 -2.43
N GLY A 141 -14.89 -16.24 -2.34
CA GLY A 141 -14.84 -17.14 -3.51
C GLY A 141 -13.51 -17.12 -4.28
N LEU A 142 -12.45 -16.56 -3.70
CA LEU A 142 -11.14 -16.42 -4.33
C LEU A 142 -10.09 -17.35 -3.69
N PRO A 143 -9.01 -17.72 -4.41
CA PRO A 143 -7.90 -18.44 -3.83
C PRO A 143 -7.26 -17.67 -2.66
N ARG A 144 -6.72 -18.41 -1.68
CA ARG A 144 -5.97 -17.80 -0.58
C ARG A 144 -4.63 -17.27 -1.09
N VAL A 145 -4.41 -15.95 -0.96
CA VAL A 145 -3.14 -15.30 -1.30
C VAL A 145 -2.33 -15.07 -0.02
N ARG A 146 -1.14 -15.67 0.06
CA ARG A 146 -0.22 -15.52 1.20
C ARG A 146 0.71 -14.33 1.01
N VAL A 147 1.13 -13.71 2.10
CA VAL A 147 2.12 -12.61 2.05
C VAL A 147 3.44 -13.05 1.42
N ALA A 148 3.89 -14.29 1.66
CA ALA A 148 5.10 -14.83 1.02
C ALA A 148 5.04 -14.84 -0.53
N ALA A 149 3.85 -14.76 -1.13
CA ALA A 149 3.72 -14.61 -2.58
C ALA A 149 4.16 -13.23 -3.08
N LEU A 150 4.06 -12.20 -2.23
CA LEU A 150 4.49 -10.83 -2.53
C LEU A 150 6.02 -10.69 -2.51
N GLU A 151 6.72 -11.43 -1.65
CA GLU A 151 8.20 -11.43 -1.63
C GLU A 151 8.78 -11.78 -3.01
N ARG A 152 8.17 -12.75 -3.72
CA ARG A 152 8.59 -13.12 -5.08
C ARG A 152 8.37 -12.02 -6.12
N TRP A 153 7.50 -11.06 -5.85
CA TRP A 153 7.26 -9.92 -6.72
C TRP A 153 8.19 -8.74 -6.42
N LEU A 154 8.79 -8.74 -5.22
CA LEU A 154 9.66 -7.67 -4.72
C LEU A 154 11.16 -8.01 -4.85
N ALA A 155 11.48 -9.28 -5.14
CA ALA A 155 12.82 -9.78 -5.46
C ALA A 155 13.13 -9.65 -6.96
#